data_AF-A0A920KFB1-F1
#
_entry.id   AF-A0A920KFB1-F1
#
_cell.length_a   1.000
_cell.length_b   1.000
_cell.length_c   1.000
_cell.angle_alpha   90.00
_cell.angle_beta   90.00
_cell.angle_gamma   90.00
#
_symmetry.space_group_name_H-M   'P 1'
#
loop_
_entity.id
_entity.type
_entity.pdbx_description
1 polymer ?
#
loop_
_entity_poly.entity_id
_entity_poly.type
_entity_poly.pdbx_seq_one_letter_code
_entity_poly.pdbx_strand_id
1 'polypeptide(L)'
;MNGDFVEFNFVSGNWDTEITYQIYDPSGVQILNIGPFATNDGNDGFLLADTSNSTCQPQFVDVTFQVDMSSVNTNFNTPEINGNWNNFCGNCDPMVDPDGDGIWEKTVSLFTGTYEYIFSADSFALQESIDPNSLCSNGSFYFTKKVYKCWCS
;
A
#
# COMPACT_ATOMS: atom_id res chain seq x y z
N MET A 1 -10.75 -1.43 -11.54
CA MET A 1 -10.71 0.05 -11.62
C MET A 1 -11.62 0.53 -10.51
N ASN A 2 -11.04 0.96 -9.38
CA ASN A 2 -11.76 1.43 -8.19
C ASN A 2 -11.62 2.95 -8.09
N GLY A 3 -11.93 3.66 -9.18
CA GLY A 3 -11.91 5.12 -9.18
C GLY A 3 -13.21 5.64 -8.59
N ASP A 4 -13.14 6.81 -7.95
CA ASP A 4 -14.33 7.51 -7.46
C ASP A 4 -15.17 8.03 -8.63
N PHE A 5 -16.49 7.85 -8.52
CA PHE A 5 -17.44 8.49 -9.42
C PHE A 5 -17.77 9.88 -8.86
N VAL A 6 -17.38 10.93 -9.59
CA VAL A 6 -17.70 12.31 -9.23
C VAL A 6 -18.72 12.84 -10.23
N GLU A 7 -19.91 13.16 -9.75
CA GLU A 7 -20.97 13.78 -10.54
C GLU A 7 -21.05 15.26 -10.22
N PHE A 8 -20.90 16.10 -11.24
CA PHE A 8 -21.15 17.54 -11.14
C PHE A 8 -22.48 17.85 -11.81
N ASN A 9 -23.51 18.10 -11.01
CA ASN A 9 -24.78 18.62 -11.51
C ASN A 9 -24.84 20.12 -11.26
N PHE A 10 -25.04 20.90 -12.31
CA PHE A 10 -25.21 22.34 -12.23
C PHE A 10 -26.56 22.71 -12.84
N VAL A 11 -27.34 23.48 -12.08
CA VAL A 11 -28.60 24.06 -12.58
C VAL A 11 -28.31 25.52 -12.88
N SER A 12 -28.26 25.86 -14.16
CA SER A 12 -28.07 27.24 -14.58
C SER A 12 -29.25 28.12 -14.19
N GLY A 13 -28.95 29.36 -13.77
CA GLY A 13 -29.93 30.41 -13.52
C GLY A 13 -29.88 31.47 -14.62
N ASN A 14 -30.89 32.33 -14.73
CA ASN A 14 -31.09 33.26 -15.87
C ASN A 14 -29.98 34.31 -16.21
N TRP A 15 -28.77 34.21 -15.66
CA TRP A 15 -27.68 35.19 -15.78
C TRP A 15 -26.27 34.60 -15.97
N ASP A 16 -26.13 33.31 -16.22
CA ASP A 16 -24.84 32.61 -16.05
C ASP A 16 -24.08 32.25 -17.34
N THR A 17 -24.23 33.07 -18.38
CA THR A 17 -23.51 32.91 -19.66
C THR A 17 -21.98 33.06 -19.54
N GLU A 18 -21.44 33.54 -18.41
CA GLU A 18 -20.00 33.76 -18.19
C GLU A 18 -19.26 32.54 -17.61
N ILE A 19 -19.96 31.49 -17.15
CA ILE A 19 -19.30 30.41 -16.42
C ILE A 19 -18.52 29.49 -17.37
N THR A 20 -17.23 29.29 -17.05
CA THR A 20 -16.36 28.30 -17.69
C THR A 20 -16.01 27.22 -16.69
N TYR A 21 -16.14 25.96 -17.09
CA TYR A 21 -15.72 24.80 -16.30
C TYR A 21 -14.43 24.24 -16.84
N GLN A 22 -13.41 24.18 -15.98
CA GLN A 22 -12.13 23.56 -16.28
C GLN A 22 -11.87 22.44 -15.29
N ILE A 23 -11.71 21.22 -15.79
CA ILE A 23 -11.35 20.06 -14.99
C ILE A 23 -9.97 19.61 -15.44
N TYR A 24 -9.06 19.41 -14.48
CA TYR A 24 -7.72 18.89 -14.71
C TYR A 24 -7.52 17.61 -13.90
N ASP A 25 -6.73 16.67 -14.42
CA ASP A 25 -6.29 15.50 -13.68
C ASP A 25 -5.19 15.87 -12.65
N PRO A 26 -4.80 14.95 -11.74
CA PRO A 26 -3.70 15.19 -10.79
C PRO A 26 -2.33 15.46 -11.44
N SER A 27 -2.16 15.11 -12.72
CA SER A 27 -0.94 15.39 -13.50
C SER A 27 -0.97 16.76 -14.18
N GLY A 28 -2.07 17.52 -14.04
CA GLY A 28 -2.28 18.83 -14.64
C GLY A 28 -2.79 18.80 -16.09
N VAL A 29 -3.23 17.64 -16.60
CA VAL A 29 -3.81 17.51 -17.94
C VAL A 29 -5.27 17.96 -17.91
N GLN A 30 -5.67 18.80 -18.86
CA GLN A 30 -7.05 19.29 -18.95
C GLN A 30 -7.98 18.19 -19.50
N ILE A 31 -8.94 17.75 -18.68
CA ILE A 31 -9.96 16.74 -19.00
C ILE A 31 -11.20 17.39 -19.62
N LEU A 32 -11.59 18.57 -19.12
CA LEU A 32 -12.76 19.32 -19.61
C LEU A 32 -12.45 20.80 -19.65
N ASN A 33 -12.90 21.47 -20.70
CA ASN A 33 -12.91 22.93 -20.84
C ASN A 33 -14.17 23.33 -21.60
N ILE A 34 -15.23 23.68 -20.89
CA ILE A 34 -16.53 24.01 -21.50
C ILE A 34 -17.06 25.34 -20.98
N GLY A 35 -17.70 26.09 -21.86
CA GLY A 35 -18.13 27.48 -21.65
C GLY A 35 -17.13 28.50 -22.20
N PRO A 36 -17.45 29.80 -22.14
CA PRO A 36 -18.75 30.37 -21.76
C PRO A 36 -19.86 29.99 -22.76
N PHE A 37 -21.12 29.99 -22.31
CA PHE A 37 -22.26 29.57 -23.13
C PHE A 37 -23.02 30.78 -23.68
N ALA A 38 -23.45 30.68 -24.95
CA ALA A 38 -24.07 31.80 -25.67
C ALA A 38 -25.51 32.10 -25.26
N THR A 39 -26.22 31.13 -24.68
CA THR A 39 -27.62 31.24 -24.25
C THR A 39 -27.81 30.50 -22.90
N ASN A 40 -28.85 30.85 -22.14
CA ASN A 40 -29.19 30.30 -20.82
C ASN A 40 -29.90 28.93 -20.93
N ASP A 41 -29.54 28.14 -21.94
CA ASP A 41 -30.39 27.05 -22.41
C ASP A 41 -29.59 25.84 -22.89
N GLY A 42 -28.50 25.46 -22.20
CA GLY A 42 -27.76 24.28 -22.66
C GLY A 42 -26.78 23.55 -21.75
N ASN A 43 -26.82 23.72 -20.42
CA ASN A 43 -25.97 22.88 -19.55
C ASN A 43 -26.71 22.18 -18.41
N ASP A 44 -28.05 22.18 -18.42
CA ASP A 44 -28.93 21.49 -17.47
C ASP A 44 -28.95 19.96 -17.66
N GLY A 45 -27.84 19.41 -18.13
CA GLY A 45 -27.68 18.02 -18.49
C GLY A 45 -26.33 17.45 -18.03
N PHE A 46 -26.20 16.15 -18.19
CA PHE A 46 -24.98 15.42 -17.87
C PHE A 46 -23.80 15.91 -18.73
N LEU A 47 -22.83 16.57 -18.09
CA LEU A 47 -21.72 17.23 -18.78
C LEU A 47 -20.55 16.28 -19.06
N LEU A 48 -20.20 15.44 -18.10
CA LEU A 48 -19.09 14.50 -18.18
C LEU A 48 -19.28 13.41 -17.12
N ALA A 49 -19.10 12.15 -17.50
CA ALA A 49 -18.53 11.17 -16.58
C ALA A 49 -17.09 10.97 -16.98
N ASP A 50 -16.21 11.24 -16.04
CA ASP A 50 -14.85 10.78 -16.11
C ASP A 50 -14.62 9.75 -15.02
N THR A 51 -13.84 8.73 -15.34
CA THR A 51 -13.38 7.78 -14.34
C THR A 51 -11.94 8.15 -14.07
N SER A 52 -11.68 8.62 -12.85
CA SER A 52 -10.30 8.85 -12.43
C SER A 52 -9.47 7.62 -12.75
N ASN A 53 -8.48 7.79 -13.62
CA ASN A 53 -7.50 6.77 -13.94
C ASN A 53 -6.41 6.70 -12.85
N SER A 54 -6.64 7.29 -11.67
CA SER A 54 -5.73 7.23 -10.54
C SER A 54 -5.38 5.78 -10.27
N THR A 55 -4.19 5.43 -10.72
CA THR A 55 -3.55 4.18 -10.42
C THR A 55 -2.73 4.44 -9.17
N CYS A 56 -3.00 3.73 -8.07
CA CYS A 56 -1.99 3.55 -7.03
C CYS A 56 -0.80 2.85 -7.71
N GLN A 57 0.19 3.66 -8.11
CA GLN A 57 1.42 3.14 -8.67
C GLN A 57 2.22 2.54 -7.52
N PRO A 58 2.90 1.39 -7.72
CA PRO A 58 3.79 0.84 -6.72
C PRO A 58 4.80 1.91 -6.28
N GLN A 59 4.76 2.27 -5.01
CA GLN A 59 5.70 3.23 -4.41
C GLN A 59 6.50 2.54 -3.31
N PHE A 60 7.75 2.97 -3.14
CA PHE A 60 8.55 2.52 -2.01
C PHE A 60 8.01 3.11 -0.71
N VAL A 61 7.92 2.25 0.30
CA VAL A 61 7.61 2.60 1.68
C VAL A 61 8.58 1.87 2.59
N ASP A 62 8.99 2.55 3.67
CA ASP A 62 9.86 1.96 4.68
C ASP A 62 9.00 1.23 5.71
N VAL A 63 9.22 -0.08 5.82
CA VAL A 63 8.50 -0.96 6.75
C VAL A 63 9.47 -1.43 7.83
N THR A 64 9.19 -1.07 9.09
CA THR A 64 9.93 -1.58 10.24
C THR A 64 9.27 -2.85 10.75
N PHE A 65 10.00 -3.96 10.66
CA PHE A 65 9.65 -5.24 11.26
C PHE A 65 10.26 -5.32 12.66
N GLN A 66 9.48 -5.80 13.62
CA GLN A 66 9.91 -6.00 15.00
C GLN A 66 9.58 -7.43 15.44
N VAL A 67 10.47 -8.05 16.20
CA VAL A 67 10.24 -9.36 16.83
C VAL A 67 10.76 -9.36 18.26
N ASP A 68 9.90 -9.76 19.20
CA ASP A 68 10.28 -9.95 20.60
C ASP A 68 10.91 -11.34 20.77
N MET A 69 12.19 -11.36 21.11
CA MET A 69 12.97 -12.58 21.33
C MET A 69 13.10 -12.96 22.81
N SER A 70 12.48 -12.21 23.73
CA SER A 70 12.60 -12.41 25.18
C SER A 70 12.10 -13.77 25.69
N SER A 71 11.22 -14.43 24.92
CA SER A 71 10.67 -15.75 25.24
C SER A 71 11.45 -16.93 24.63
N VAL A 72 12.49 -16.64 23.83
CA VAL A 72 13.31 -17.67 23.16
C VAL A 72 14.40 -18.16 24.11
N ASN A 73 14.22 -19.36 24.65
CA ASN A 73 15.15 -19.96 25.62
C ASN A 73 16.33 -20.71 24.96
N THR A 74 16.34 -20.82 23.64
CA THR A 74 17.43 -21.43 22.88
C THR A 74 18.44 -20.36 22.52
N ASN A 75 19.74 -20.66 22.65
CA ASN A 75 20.78 -19.71 22.25
C ASN A 75 20.69 -19.39 20.76
N PHE A 76 20.78 -18.10 20.43
CA PHE A 76 20.90 -17.57 19.07
C PHE A 76 21.91 -16.42 19.06
N ASN A 77 22.48 -16.07 17.89
CA ASN A 77 23.33 -14.88 17.77
C ASN A 77 22.57 -13.70 17.16
N THR A 78 21.96 -13.90 15.99
CA THR A 78 21.36 -12.80 15.23
C THR A 78 19.99 -13.22 14.67
N PRO A 79 18.90 -12.58 15.10
CA PRO A 79 17.60 -12.68 14.44
C PRO A 79 17.64 -12.04 13.05
N GLU A 80 16.90 -12.62 12.11
CA GLU A 80 16.78 -12.12 10.74
C GLU A 80 15.32 -12.09 10.29
N ILE A 81 15.00 -11.16 9.38
CA ILE A 81 13.72 -11.11 8.67
C ILE A 81 13.91 -11.62 7.24
N ASN A 82 13.06 -12.55 6.82
CA ASN A 82 13.17 -13.21 5.52
C ASN A 82 11.87 -13.11 4.78
N GLY A 83 11.89 -12.71 3.51
CA GLY A 83 10.67 -12.65 2.73
C GLY A 83 10.88 -12.89 1.25
N ASN A 84 9.78 -12.91 0.50
CA ASN A 84 9.84 -13.09 -0.95
C ASN A 84 10.63 -11.96 -1.66
N TRP A 85 10.82 -10.79 -1.03
CA TRP A 85 11.66 -9.71 -1.57
C TRP A 85 13.16 -10.04 -1.59
N ASN A 86 13.64 -10.91 -0.69
CA ASN A 86 15.04 -11.32 -0.60
C ASN A 86 15.22 -12.82 -0.86
N ASN A 87 14.24 -13.46 -1.51
CA ASN A 87 14.21 -14.91 -1.76
C ASN A 87 14.36 -15.76 -0.48
N PHE A 88 13.83 -15.28 0.64
CA PHE A 88 13.99 -15.90 1.96
C PHE A 88 15.47 -16.18 2.31
N CYS A 89 16.33 -15.19 2.10
CA CYS A 89 17.75 -15.31 2.35
C CYS A 89 18.07 -15.20 3.85
N GLY A 90 18.34 -16.35 4.49
CA GLY A 90 18.51 -16.54 5.94
C GLY A 90 19.54 -15.67 6.67
N ASN A 91 20.31 -14.85 5.96
CA ASN A 91 21.30 -13.95 6.54
C ASN A 91 21.42 -12.60 5.81
N CYS A 92 20.53 -12.30 4.87
CA CYS A 92 20.61 -11.06 4.08
C CYS A 92 20.10 -9.84 4.86
N ASP A 93 19.10 -10.04 5.74
CA ASP A 93 18.46 -8.96 6.50
C ASP A 93 18.53 -9.24 8.01
N PRO A 94 19.72 -9.12 8.63
CA PRO A 94 19.87 -9.22 10.08
C PRO A 94 19.18 -8.03 10.77
N MET A 95 18.56 -8.32 11.90
CA MET A 95 17.89 -7.37 12.78
C MET A 95 18.86 -6.86 13.86
N VAL A 96 18.51 -5.76 14.52
CA VAL A 96 19.32 -5.16 15.60
C VAL A 96 18.45 -4.86 16.82
N ASP A 97 19.06 -4.87 18.00
CA ASP A 97 18.44 -4.47 19.29
C ASP A 97 19.37 -3.43 19.95
N PRO A 98 19.29 -2.14 19.56
CA PRO A 98 20.23 -1.12 20.02
C PRO A 98 20.00 -0.65 21.46
N ASP A 99 18.78 -0.76 21.98
CA ASP A 99 18.40 -0.35 23.33
C ASP A 99 18.42 -1.50 24.34
N GLY A 100 18.56 -2.75 23.86
CA GLY A 100 18.77 -3.93 24.68
C GLY A 100 17.51 -4.39 25.41
N ASP A 101 16.34 -4.10 24.85
CA ASP A 101 15.05 -4.44 25.46
C ASP A 101 14.56 -5.86 25.07
N GLY A 102 15.28 -6.53 24.16
CA GLY A 102 14.95 -7.85 23.65
C GLY A 102 14.02 -7.84 22.43
N ILE A 103 13.61 -6.66 21.96
CA ILE A 103 12.84 -6.45 20.73
C ILE A 103 13.80 -6.08 19.62
N TRP A 104 13.91 -6.97 18.64
CA TRP A 104 14.80 -6.79 17.51
C TRP A 104 14.06 -6.12 16.36
N GLU A 105 14.73 -5.20 15.67
CA GLU A 105 14.13 -4.36 14.63
C GLU A 105 14.91 -4.40 13.32
N LYS A 106 14.18 -4.25 12.20
CA LYS A 106 14.76 -4.02 10.87
C LYS A 106 13.80 -3.22 9.99
N THR A 107 14.30 -2.13 9.42
CA THR A 107 13.58 -1.38 8.38
C THR A 107 13.98 -1.87 7.00
N VAL A 108 12.98 -2.21 6.17
CA VAL A 108 13.15 -2.63 4.76
C VAL A 108 12.31 -1.72 3.87
N SER A 109 12.91 -1.18 2.82
CA SER A 109 12.19 -0.40 1.81
C SER A 109 11.56 -1.34 0.79
N LEU A 110 10.23 -1.38 0.76
CA LEU A 110 9.44 -2.29 -0.07
C LEU A 110 8.48 -1.49 -0.95
N PHE A 111 8.18 -2.00 -2.14
CA PHE A 111 7.05 -1.46 -2.90
C PHE A 111 5.73 -1.73 -2.15
N THR A 112 4.72 -0.91 -2.34
CA THR A 112 3.36 -1.25 -1.92
C THR A 112 2.93 -2.56 -2.59
N GLY A 113 2.44 -3.52 -1.80
CA GLY A 113 2.08 -4.85 -2.27
C GLY A 113 1.76 -5.82 -1.13
N THR A 114 1.64 -7.09 -1.49
CA THR A 114 1.50 -8.20 -0.53
C THR A 114 2.81 -8.97 -0.46
N TYR A 115 3.29 -9.22 0.75
CA TYR A 115 4.55 -9.91 1.01
C TYR A 115 4.34 -11.10 1.93
N GLU A 116 5.12 -12.15 1.69
CA GLU A 116 5.25 -13.27 2.59
C GLU A 116 6.58 -13.16 3.33
N TYR A 117 6.56 -13.37 4.64
CA TYR A 117 7.76 -13.28 5.47
C TYR A 117 7.78 -14.30 6.62
N ILE A 118 8.97 -14.48 7.18
CA ILE A 118 9.22 -15.26 8.38
C ILE A 118 10.41 -14.66 9.16
N PHE A 119 10.32 -14.69 10.49
CA PHE A 119 11.46 -14.44 11.36
C PHE A 119 12.29 -15.72 11.57
N SER A 120 13.61 -15.60 11.45
CA SER A 120 14.57 -16.65 11.77
C SER A 120 15.65 -16.14 12.71
N ALA A 121 16.51 -17.05 13.17
CA ALA A 121 17.82 -16.70 13.69
C ALA A 121 18.88 -17.68 13.17
N ASP A 122 20.10 -17.18 13.01
CA ASP A 122 21.30 -17.92 12.63
C ASP A 122 21.13 -18.76 11.35
N SER A 123 20.73 -18.12 10.25
CA SER A 123 20.57 -18.79 8.93
C SER A 123 19.56 -19.94 8.95
N PHE A 124 18.37 -19.68 9.51
CA PHE A 124 17.28 -20.66 9.72
C PHE A 124 17.59 -21.80 10.69
N ALA A 125 18.65 -21.72 11.51
CA ALA A 125 18.85 -22.67 12.59
C ALA A 125 17.70 -22.61 13.61
N LEU A 126 17.15 -21.41 13.82
CA LEU A 126 15.88 -21.17 14.48
C LEU A 126 14.93 -20.44 13.54
N GLN A 127 13.64 -20.73 13.68
CA GLN A 127 12.58 -20.03 12.96
C GLN A 127 11.31 -20.02 13.79
N GLU A 128 10.48 -19.01 13.58
CA GLU A 128 9.16 -18.99 14.19
C GLU A 128 8.27 -20.15 13.69
N SER A 129 7.36 -20.58 14.56
CA SER A 129 6.28 -21.51 14.21
C SER A 129 5.02 -20.71 13.93
N ILE A 130 4.43 -20.91 12.75
CA ILE A 130 3.25 -20.17 12.30
C ILE A 130 2.11 -21.17 12.11
N ASP A 131 0.95 -20.90 12.70
CA ASP A 131 -0.28 -21.65 12.44
C ASP A 131 -0.77 -21.38 11.00
N PRO A 132 -0.85 -22.40 10.12
CA PRO A 132 -1.37 -22.26 8.76
C PRO A 132 -2.81 -21.76 8.68
N ASN A 133 -3.58 -21.85 9.76
CA ASN A 133 -4.97 -21.38 9.78
C ASN A 133 -5.10 -19.93 10.25
N SER A 134 -4.00 -19.28 10.63
CA SER A 134 -4.02 -17.90 11.09
C SER A 134 -4.43 -16.94 9.96
N LEU A 135 -5.20 -15.90 10.31
CA LEU A 135 -5.70 -14.88 9.37
C LEU A 135 -4.59 -14.15 8.61
N CYS A 136 -3.41 -14.05 9.20
CA CYS A 136 -2.24 -13.40 8.60
C CYS A 136 -1.22 -14.44 8.13
N SER A 137 -1.64 -15.65 7.77
CA SER A 137 -0.79 -16.67 7.16
C SER A 137 -1.15 -16.89 5.69
N ASN A 138 -0.25 -17.52 4.94
CA ASN A 138 -0.50 -17.88 3.54
C ASN A 138 -1.33 -19.17 3.35
N GLY A 139 -1.81 -19.80 4.43
CA GLY A 139 -2.61 -21.02 4.35
C GLY A 139 -1.83 -22.28 3.94
N SER A 140 -0.51 -22.19 3.79
CA SER A 140 0.31 -23.32 3.36
C SER A 140 0.65 -24.23 4.55
N PHE A 141 0.34 -25.53 4.43
CA PHE A 141 0.69 -26.53 5.45
C PHE A 141 2.12 -27.05 5.34
N TYR A 142 2.82 -26.75 4.24
CA TYR A 142 4.19 -27.21 3.99
C TYR A 142 5.23 -26.10 4.21
N PHE A 143 4.85 -24.85 3.91
CA PHE A 143 5.71 -23.67 4.05
C PHE A 143 4.88 -22.49 4.55
N THR A 144 4.42 -22.57 5.79
CA THR A 144 3.64 -21.49 6.41
C THR A 144 4.48 -20.22 6.52
N LYS A 145 3.95 -19.10 6.01
CA LYS A 145 4.56 -17.76 6.12
C LYS A 145 3.52 -16.75 6.61
N LYS A 146 3.98 -15.69 7.27
CA LYS A 146 3.14 -14.53 7.60
C LYS A 146 2.90 -13.72 6.34
N VAL A 147 1.70 -13.16 6.21
CA VAL A 147 1.30 -12.31 5.09
C VAL A 147 1.15 -10.88 5.60
N TYR A 148 1.94 -9.98 5.03
CA TYR A 148 1.82 -8.53 5.23
C TYR A 148 1.23 -7.89 3.98
N LYS A 149 0.32 -6.94 4.17
CA LYS A 149 -0.31 -6.16 3.09
C LYS A 149 -0.04 -4.69 3.30
N CYS A 150 0.62 -4.06 2.34
CA CYS A 150 0.81 -2.62 2.28
C CYS A 150 0.14 -2.08 1.01
N TRP A 151 -0.80 -1.16 1.15
CA TRP A 151 -1.51 -0.54 0.02
C TRP A 151 -1.36 0.97 0.10
N CYS A 152 -1.38 1.67 -1.04
CA CYS A 152 -1.60 3.12 -0.99
C CYS A 152 -2.97 3.37 -0.36
N SER A 153 -3.02 4.26 0.63
CA SER A 153 -4.24 4.87 1.16
C SER A 153 -4.53 6.17 0.45
#